data_AF-A0AAE0DXE9-F1
#
_entry.id   AF-A0AAE0DXE9-F1
#
_cell.length_a   1.000
_cell.length_b   1.000
_cell.length_c   1.000
_cell.angle_alpha   90.00
_cell.angle_beta   90.00
_cell.angle_gamma   90.00
#
_symmetry.space_group_name_H-M   'P 1'
#
loop_
_entity.id
_entity.type
_entity.pdbx_description
1 polymer ?
#
loop_
_entity_poly.entity_id
_entity_poly.type
_entity_poly.pdbx_seq_one_letter_code
_entity_poly.pdbx_strand_id
1 'polypeptide(L)'
;MISLLCKIKFAIDLGVRPVVIESDALAAVKLIDSGVYTSADIGLIIGEILTKLEGIDGGSVRFVSREANYVAHTPVRMGLSITDEVVWIEDYPLCVERMIASEATA
;
A
#
# COMPACT_ATOMS: atom_id res chain seq x y z
N MET A 1 -7.82 -1.40 3.49
CA MET A 1 -7.80 -0.04 4.08
C MET A 1 -6.77 0.11 5.18
N ILE A 2 -6.79 -0.69 6.26
CA ILE A 2 -5.73 -0.62 7.30
C ILE A 2 -4.35 -0.84 6.67
N SER A 3 -4.19 -1.86 5.82
CA SER A 3 -2.96 -2.07 5.04
C SER A 3 -2.56 -0.85 4.19
N LEU A 4 -3.53 -0.11 3.63
CA LEU A 4 -3.25 1.08 2.82
C LEU A 4 -2.72 2.24 3.69
N LEU A 5 -3.35 2.45 4.84
CA LEU A 5 -2.88 3.44 5.82
C LEU A 5 -1.47 3.09 6.33
N CYS A 6 -1.17 1.82 6.60
CA CYS A 6 0.18 1.39 6.99
C CYS A 6 1.21 1.66 5.90
N LYS A 7 0.89 1.37 4.62
CA LYS A 7 1.77 1.69 3.48
C LYS A 7 2.08 3.19 3.41
N ILE A 8 1.07 4.05 3.60
CA ILE A 8 1.24 5.51 3.59
C ILE A 8 2.14 5.97 4.74
N LYS A 9 1.89 5.49 5.96
CA LYS A 9 2.70 5.84 7.14
C LYS A 9 4.15 5.42 6.95
N PHE A 10 4.37 4.18 6.50
CA PHE A 10 5.71 3.67 6.22
C PHE A 10 6.44 4.50 5.15
N ALA A 11 5.77 4.88 4.06
CA ALA A 11 6.36 5.73 3.03
C ALA A 11 6.75 7.12 3.56
N ILE A 12 5.93 7.69 4.46
CA ILE A 12 6.25 8.96 5.16
C ILE A 12 7.47 8.78 6.06
N ASP A 13 7.51 7.72 6.86
CA ASP A 13 8.58 7.45 7.81
C ASP A 13 9.93 7.21 7.11
N LEU A 14 9.90 6.61 5.93
CA LEU A 14 11.08 6.44 5.07
C LEU A 14 11.48 7.73 4.31
N GLY A 15 10.65 8.77 4.34
CA GLY A 15 10.91 10.02 3.62
C GLY A 15 10.85 9.89 2.09
N VAL A 16 10.24 8.82 1.56
CA VAL A 16 10.16 8.59 0.11
C VAL A 16 9.23 9.62 -0.51
N ARG A 17 9.67 10.32 -1.57
CA ARG A 17 8.88 11.30 -2.33
C ARG A 17 9.35 11.34 -3.79
N PRO A 18 8.45 11.38 -4.80
CA PRO A 18 6.99 11.27 -4.73
C PRO A 18 6.54 9.82 -4.48
N VAL A 19 5.34 9.62 -3.96
CA VAL A 19 4.81 8.30 -3.55
C VAL A 19 3.57 7.94 -4.35
N VAL A 20 3.64 6.80 -5.05
CA VAL A 20 2.48 6.16 -5.65
C VAL A 20 2.22 4.86 -4.91
N ILE A 21 1.05 4.73 -4.28
CA ILE A 21 0.68 3.53 -3.53
C ILE A 21 -0.37 2.75 -4.29
N GLU A 22 -0.06 1.50 -4.59
CA GLU A 22 -0.94 0.62 -5.33
C GLU A 22 -1.82 -0.23 -4.42
N SER A 23 -3.09 -0.35 -4.79
CA SER A 23 -4.09 -1.15 -4.07
C SER A 23 -5.05 -1.85 -5.02
N ASP A 24 -5.40 -3.09 -4.70
CA ASP A 24 -6.45 -3.87 -5.37
C ASP A 24 -7.86 -3.61 -4.81
N ALA A 25 -7.99 -2.73 -3.83
CA ALA A 25 -9.27 -2.38 -3.23
C ALA A 25 -9.94 -1.23 -4.00
N LEU A 26 -10.55 -1.53 -5.16
CA LEU A 26 -11.16 -0.53 -6.05
C LEU A 26 -12.10 0.45 -5.33
N ALA A 27 -12.93 -0.05 -4.40
CA ALA A 27 -13.84 0.78 -3.63
C ALA A 27 -13.08 1.82 -2.78
N ALA A 28 -11.99 1.41 -2.13
CA ALA A 28 -11.16 2.30 -1.32
C ALA A 28 -10.45 3.35 -2.19
N VAL A 29 -9.90 2.95 -3.33
CA VAL A 29 -9.27 3.89 -4.28
C VAL A 29 -10.29 4.93 -4.75
N LYS A 30 -11.50 4.51 -5.16
CA LYS A 30 -12.56 5.44 -5.58
C LYS A 30 -12.99 6.40 -4.47
N LEU A 31 -13.09 5.91 -3.23
CA LEU A 31 -13.41 6.74 -2.07
C LEU A 31 -12.34 7.81 -1.84
N ILE A 32 -11.06 7.43 -1.93
CA ILE A 32 -9.93 8.37 -1.81
C ILE A 32 -9.94 9.38 -2.96
N ASP A 33 -10.08 8.93 -4.20
CA ASP A 33 -10.13 9.80 -5.39
C ASP A 33 -11.30 10.79 -5.32
N SER A 34 -12.43 10.39 -4.76
CA SER A 34 -13.59 11.28 -4.58
C SER A 34 -13.36 12.37 -3.53
N GLY A 35 -12.41 12.20 -2.62
CA GLY A 35 -12.16 13.12 -1.50
C GLY A 35 -13.34 13.23 -0.51
N VAL A 36 -14.34 12.35 -0.60
CA VAL A 36 -15.56 12.45 0.22
C VAL A 36 -15.34 11.77 1.57
N TYR A 37 -15.47 12.55 2.63
CA TYR A 37 -15.54 12.05 3.99
C TYR A 37 -16.89 11.37 4.22
N THR A 38 -16.86 10.11 4.65
CA THR A 38 -18.08 9.37 5.03
C THR A 38 -18.21 9.36 6.56
N SER A 39 -19.44 9.35 7.09
CA SER A 39 -19.69 9.30 8.54
C SER A 39 -19.64 7.89 9.14
N ALA A 40 -19.42 6.87 8.31
CA ALA A 40 -19.24 5.50 8.75
C ALA A 40 -17.82 5.29 9.33
N ASP A 41 -17.61 4.22 10.10
CA ASP A 41 -16.30 3.90 10.71
C ASP A 41 -15.13 3.90 9.70
N ILE A 42 -15.45 3.56 8.44
CA ILE A 42 -14.55 3.61 7.30
C ILE A 42 -14.02 5.02 6.99
N GLY A 43 -14.82 6.04 7.25
CA GLY A 43 -14.53 7.44 6.98
C GLY A 43 -13.43 8.02 7.87
N LEU A 44 -13.25 7.49 9.08
CA LEU A 44 -12.11 7.88 9.94
C LEU A 44 -10.78 7.47 9.29
N ILE A 45 -10.71 6.23 8.78
CA ILE A 45 -9.51 5.71 8.11
C ILE A 45 -9.27 6.46 6.79
N ILE A 46 -10.32 6.69 6.00
CA ILE A 46 -10.22 7.45 4.75
C ILE A 46 -9.78 8.89 5.03
N GLY A 47 -10.31 9.53 6.07
CA GLY A 47 -9.91 10.88 6.45
C GLY A 47 -8.44 10.96 6.86
N GLU A 48 -7.94 9.98 7.62
CA GLU A 48 -6.51 9.92 7.95
C GLU A 48 -5.64 9.71 6.70
N ILE A 49 -6.07 8.86 5.77
CA ILE A 49 -5.39 8.63 4.49
C ILE A 49 -5.30 9.91 3.68
N LEU A 50 -6.41 10.62 3.50
CA LEU A 50 -6.47 11.89 2.75
C LEU A 50 -5.54 12.94 3.37
N THR A 51 -5.64 13.14 4.68
CA THR A 51 -4.80 14.10 5.43
C THR A 51 -3.31 13.79 5.27
N LYS A 52 -2.94 12.50 5.25
CA LYS A 52 -1.54 12.09 5.07
C LYS A 52 -1.07 12.28 3.63
N LEU A 53 -1.90 11.97 2.64
CA LEU A 53 -1.57 12.17 1.23
C LEU A 53 -1.37 13.64 0.89
N GLU A 54 -2.18 14.55 1.47
CA GLU A 54 -1.98 16.01 1.33
C GLU A 54 -0.59 16.48 1.81
N GLY A 55 0.00 15.79 2.79
CA GLY A 55 1.35 16.08 3.30
C GLY A 55 2.50 15.52 2.44
N ILE A 56 2.19 14.71 1.43
CA ILE A 56 3.16 14.09 0.53
C ILE A 56 3.06 14.76 -0.85
N ASP A 57 4.11 15.48 -1.24
CA ASP A 57 4.15 16.09 -2.57
C ASP A 57 4.11 15.01 -3.65
N GLY A 58 3.12 15.10 -4.55
CA GLY A 58 2.83 14.09 -5.57
C GLY A 58 2.30 12.74 -5.03
N GLY A 59 1.85 12.69 -3.77
CA GLY A 59 1.26 11.49 -3.16
C GLY A 59 -0.04 11.06 -3.85
N SER A 60 -0.13 9.82 -4.29
CA SER A 60 -1.36 9.28 -4.91
C SER A 60 -1.59 7.81 -4.59
N VAL A 61 -2.85 7.37 -4.70
CA VAL A 61 -3.22 5.96 -4.60
C VAL A 61 -3.75 5.51 -5.94
N ARG A 62 -3.26 4.38 -6.46
CA ARG A 62 -3.67 3.83 -7.76
C ARG A 62 -4.30 2.45 -7.59
N PHE A 63 -5.38 2.23 -8.33
CA PHE A 63 -5.95 0.89 -8.45
C PHE A 63 -5.10 0.02 -9.37
N VAL A 64 -4.78 -1.19 -8.91
CA VAL A 64 -4.18 -2.25 -9.71
C VAL A 64 -5.04 -3.52 -9.59
N SER A 65 -5.00 -4.40 -10.59
CA SER A 65 -5.74 -5.66 -10.50
C SER A 65 -5.17 -6.53 -9.37
N ARG A 66 -5.98 -7.49 -8.88
CA ARG A 66 -5.54 -8.41 -7.84
C ARG A 66 -4.37 -9.28 -8.31
N GLU A 67 -4.34 -9.59 -9.60
CA GLU A 67 -3.28 -10.33 -10.28
C GLU A 67 -1.98 -9.52 -10.30
N ALA A 68 -2.03 -8.21 -10.58
CA ALA A 68 -0.87 -7.33 -10.49
C ALA A 68 -0.40 -7.14 -9.04
N ASN A 69 -1.34 -7.10 -8.09
CA ASN A 69 -1.03 -7.04 -6.65
C ASN A 69 -0.64 -8.41 -6.06
N TYR A 70 -0.51 -9.47 -6.87
CA TYR A 70 -0.18 -10.82 -6.39
C TYR A 70 1.20 -10.89 -5.74
N VAL A 71 2.15 -10.08 -6.23
CA VAL A 71 3.48 -9.95 -5.61
C VAL A 71 3.36 -9.50 -4.16
N ALA A 72 2.46 -8.54 -3.86
CA ALA A 72 2.20 -8.09 -2.49
C ALA A 72 1.40 -9.12 -1.67
N HIS A 73 0.65 -10.00 -2.30
CA HIS A 73 -0.12 -11.04 -1.60
C HIS A 73 0.78 -12.09 -0.93
N THR A 74 1.93 -12.40 -1.54
CA THR A 74 2.85 -13.43 -1.04
C THR A 74 3.54 -13.05 0.28
N PRO A 75 4.13 -11.84 0.43
CA PRO A 75 4.60 -11.31 1.70
C PRO A 75 3.50 -11.21 2.75
N VAL A 76 2.27 -10.81 2.36
CA VAL A 76 1.15 -10.70 3.31
C VAL A 76 0.83 -12.07 3.92
N ARG A 77 0.82 -13.14 3.12
CA ARG A 77 0.61 -14.50 3.63
C ARG A 77 1.75 -14.98 4.53
N MET A 78 3.00 -14.61 4.21
CA MET A 78 4.16 -14.90 5.07
C MET A 78 4.05 -14.17 6.42
N GLY A 79 3.64 -12.89 6.40
CA GLY A 79 3.48 -12.08 7.60
C GLY A 79 2.49 -12.66 8.61
N LEU A 80 1.48 -13.43 8.17
CA LEU A 80 0.56 -14.13 9.06
C LEU A 80 1.23 -15.16 9.98
N SER A 81 2.44 -15.60 9.63
CA SER A 81 3.24 -16.56 10.40
C SER A 81 4.37 -15.93 11.22
N ILE A 82 4.54 -14.61 11.12
CA ILE A 82 5.60 -13.87 11.81
C ILE A 82 4.97 -13.12 12.99
N THR A 83 5.56 -13.26 14.18
CA THR A 83 5.09 -12.60 15.41
C THR A 83 5.72 -11.22 15.62
N ASP A 84 6.87 -10.98 15.01
CA ASP A 84 7.65 -9.75 15.14
C ASP A 84 7.48 -8.83 13.93
N GLU A 85 7.75 -7.54 14.11
CA GLU A 85 7.78 -6.58 12.99
C GLU A 85 9.07 -6.78 12.18
N VAL A 86 8.92 -7.00 10.87
CA VAL A 86 10.05 -7.20 9.95
C VAL A 86 9.91 -6.24 8.78
N VAL A 87 10.98 -5.49 8.50
CA VAL A 87 11.04 -4.48 7.45
C VAL A 87 12.23 -4.76 6.53
N TRP A 88 11.98 -4.82 5.22
CA TRP A 88 13.01 -4.91 4.18
C TRP A 88 13.03 -3.61 3.38
N ILE A 89 14.21 -2.96 3.27
CA ILE A 89 14.38 -1.67 2.57
C ILE A 89 15.25 -1.82 1.31
N GLU A 90 16.36 -2.54 1.40
CA GLU A 90 17.30 -2.78 0.28
C GLU A 90 17.28 -4.23 -0.23
N ASP A 91 16.74 -5.14 0.58
CA ASP A 91 16.54 -6.55 0.25
C ASP A 91 15.06 -6.86 0.05
N TYR A 92 14.75 -8.10 -0.34
CA TYR A 92 13.39 -8.61 -0.42
C TYR A 92 13.27 -9.97 0.28
N PRO A 93 12.09 -10.34 0.81
CA PRO A 93 11.91 -11.66 1.37
C PRO A 93 12.00 -12.72 0.26
N LEU A 94 12.69 -13.84 0.52
CA LEU A 94 12.92 -14.90 -0.48
C LEU A 94 11.62 -15.43 -1.13
N CYS A 95 10.47 -15.29 -0.46
CA CYS A 95 9.18 -15.68 -0.99
C CYS A 95 8.75 -14.89 -2.25
N VAL A 96 9.34 -13.72 -2.52
CA VAL A 96 9.07 -12.92 -3.73
C VAL A 96 10.17 -13.00 -4.79
N GLU A 97 11.27 -13.73 -4.54
CA GLU A 97 12.41 -13.85 -5.48
C GLU A 97 11.98 -14.29 -6.88
N ARG A 98 11.15 -15.34 -6.95
CA ARG A 98 10.60 -15.86 -8.23
C ARG A 98 9.65 -14.89 -8.92
N MET A 99 9.05 -13.97 -8.19
CA MET A 99 8.10 -13.00 -8.72
C MET A 99 8.83 -11.80 -9.31
N ILE A 100 9.85 -11.29 -8.61
CA ILE A 100 10.71 -10.20 -9.07
C ILE A 100 11.45 -10.60 -10.36
N ALA A 101 11.93 -11.84 -10.44
CA ALA A 101 12.56 -12.36 -11.66
C ALA A 101 11.63 -12.34 -12.90
N SER A 102 10.31 -12.44 -12.69
CA SER A 102 9.33 -12.41 -13.77
C SER A 102 9.03 -10.98 -14.26
N GLU A 103 9.23 -9.95 -13.44
CA GLU A 103 9.01 -8.54 -13.82
C GLU A 103 10.24 -7.93 -14.51
N ALA A 104 11.46 -8.37 -14.16
CA ALA A 104 12.69 -7.90 -14.79
C ALA A 104 12.86 -8.33 -16.27
N THR A 105 11.98 -9.19 -16.78
CA THR A 105 12.04 -9.74 -18.15
C THR A 105 10.93 -9.20 -19.07
N ALA A 106 10.15 -8.21 -18.62
CA ALA A 106 9.03 -7.62 -19.36
C ALA A 106 9.36 -6.24 -19.96
#